data_AF-A0A257INY2-F1
#
_entry.id   AF-A0A257INY2-F1
#
_cell.length_a   1.000
_cell.length_b   1.000
_cell.length_c   1.000
_cell.angle_alpha   90.00
_cell.angle_beta   90.00
_cell.angle_gamma   90.00
#
_symmetry.space_group_name_H-M   'P 1'
#
loop_
_entity.id
_entity.type
_entity.pdbx_description
1 polymer ?
#
loop_
_entity_poly.entity_id
_entity_poly.type
_entity_poly.pdbx_seq_one_letter_code
_entity_poly.pdbx_strand_id
1 'polypeptide(L)'
;WNQENQLEADTIVITLKNNRLKLMELLQNSFVVQVDTIRNFNQIKGRKIDAVFDNQSVLQTIKVEGNGESKYFALDEKNKIIGLNTVQCSSMQFYFKTKKIKSIVFRGKPESTLIPPKEIATEDMKLDRFEWKTNKKPTKESIYAKKFGNLLRNSKLVIM
;
A
#
# COMPACT_ATOMS: atom_id res chain seq x y z
N TRP A 1 -2.17 -8.42 -2.32
CA TRP A 1 -3.60 -8.05 -2.36
C TRP A 1 -4.24 -8.30 -1.01
N ASN A 2 -5.00 -7.32 -0.50
CA ASN A 2 -5.86 -7.45 0.68
C ASN A 2 -7.13 -6.64 0.46
N GLN A 3 -8.25 -7.30 0.15
CA GLN A 3 -9.54 -6.67 -0.17
C GLN A 3 -9.40 -5.58 -1.26
N GLU A 4 -9.46 -4.31 -0.86
CA GLU A 4 -9.38 -3.10 -1.67
C GLU A 4 -7.96 -2.53 -1.79
N ASN A 5 -6.95 -3.30 -1.36
CA ASN A 5 -5.55 -2.89 -1.36
C ASN A 5 -4.71 -3.78 -2.30
N GLN A 6 -3.93 -3.16 -3.17
CA GLN A 6 -2.84 -3.78 -3.92
C GLN A 6 -1.51 -3.32 -3.32
N LEU A 7 -0.61 -4.27 -3.13
CA LEU A 7 0.76 -4.04 -2.68
C LEU A 7 1.68 -4.61 -3.75
N GLU A 8 2.69 -3.85 -4.12
CA GLU A 8 3.69 -4.20 -5.12
C GLU A 8 5.08 -3.77 -4.65
N ALA A 9 6.07 -4.62 -4.91
CA ALA A 9 7.48 -4.39 -4.67
C ALA A 9 8.28 -5.45 -5.44
N ASP A 10 9.59 -5.23 -5.60
CA ASP A 10 10.46 -6.25 -6.21
C ASP A 10 10.59 -7.47 -5.29
N THR A 11 10.59 -7.25 -3.97
CA THR A 11 10.60 -8.31 -2.97
C THR A 11 9.63 -7.99 -1.84
N ILE A 12 8.85 -8.98 -1.41
CA ILE A 12 7.95 -8.88 -0.26
C ILE A 12 8.36 -9.95 0.77
N VAL A 13 8.77 -9.52 1.95
CA VAL A 13 9.11 -10.39 3.08
C VAL A 13 7.99 -10.32 4.10
N ILE A 14 7.54 -11.48 4.59
CA ILE A 14 6.50 -11.58 5.63
C ILE A 14 7.07 -12.32 6.82
N THR A 15 7.06 -11.67 7.99
CA THR A 15 7.46 -12.28 9.25
C THR A 15 6.24 -12.63 10.08
N LEU A 16 6.17 -13.89 10.50
CA LEU A 16 5.17 -14.38 11.44
C LEU A 16 5.80 -14.60 12.82
N LYS A 17 5.05 -14.33 13.87
CA LYS A 17 5.39 -14.70 15.26
C LYS A 17 4.20 -15.43 15.85
N ASN A 18 4.40 -16.67 16.31
CA ASN A 18 3.33 -17.52 16.85
C ASN A 18 2.14 -17.66 15.87
N ASN A 19 2.44 -17.90 14.58
CA ASN A 19 1.46 -17.94 13.48
C ASN A 19 0.62 -16.67 13.30
N ARG A 20 1.10 -15.52 13.80
CA ARG A 20 0.44 -14.21 13.64
C ARG A 20 1.33 -13.27 12.85
N LEU A 21 0.71 -12.47 11.99
CA LEU A 21 1.42 -11.50 11.16
C LEU A 21 2.06 -10.44 12.06
N LYS A 22 3.37 -10.27 11.94
CA LYS A 22 4.13 -9.31 12.76
C LYS A 22 4.69 -8.15 11.95
N LEU A 23 5.25 -8.46 10.78
CA LEU A 23 5.89 -7.51 9.89
C LEU A 23 5.68 -7.94 8.44
N MET A 24 5.46 -6.98 7.57
CA MET A 24 5.54 -7.13 6.13
C MET A 24 6.44 -6.04 5.59
N GLU A 25 7.49 -6.43 4.89
CA GLU A 25 8.47 -5.52 4.28
C GLU A 25 8.34 -5.61 2.77
N LEU A 26 8.06 -4.49 2.14
CA LEU A 26 8.12 -4.29 0.70
C LEU A 26 9.47 -3.63 0.42
N LEU A 27 10.33 -4.33 -0.30
CA LEU A 27 11.71 -3.92 -0.57
C LEU A 27 11.86 -3.57 -2.03
N GLN A 28 12.41 -2.38 -2.29
CA GLN A 28 12.61 -1.79 -3.61
C GLN A 28 11.30 -1.54 -4.37
N ASN A 29 11.25 -0.43 -5.11
CA ASN A 29 10.14 -0.10 -6.00
C ASN A 29 8.74 -0.28 -5.37
N SER A 30 8.62 0.07 -4.08
CA SER A 30 7.48 -0.31 -3.27
C SER A 30 6.31 0.64 -3.52
N PHE A 31 5.15 0.06 -3.80
CA PHE A 31 3.94 0.77 -4.17
C PHE A 31 2.73 0.15 -3.47
N VAL A 32 1.89 0.99 -2.88
CA VAL A 32 0.60 0.61 -2.30
C VAL A 32 -0.50 1.44 -2.94
N VAL A 33 -1.54 0.75 -3.43
CA VAL A 33 -2.78 1.35 -3.92
C VAL A 33 -3.93 0.85 -3.05
N GLN A 34 -4.75 1.77 -2.57
CA GLN A 34 -5.99 1.48 -1.85
C GLN A 34 -7.17 2.18 -2.53
N VAL A 35 -8.27 1.46 -2.74
CA VAL A 35 -9.53 2.05 -3.20
C VAL A 35 -10.23 2.72 -2.01
N ASP A 36 -10.60 3.99 -2.17
CA ASP A 36 -11.31 4.76 -1.14
C ASP A 36 -12.83 4.51 -1.13
N THR A 37 -13.57 5.24 -0.29
CA THR A 37 -15.03 5.08 -0.11
C THR A 37 -15.84 5.43 -1.35
N ILE A 38 -15.32 6.28 -2.25
CA ILE A 38 -16.00 6.71 -3.47
C ILE A 38 -15.29 6.22 -4.74
N ARG A 39 -14.49 5.15 -4.60
CA ARG A 39 -13.79 4.45 -5.69
C ARG A 39 -12.64 5.21 -6.36
N ASN A 40 -12.04 6.18 -5.67
CA ASN A 40 -10.74 6.73 -6.08
C ASN A 40 -9.57 5.89 -5.56
N PHE A 41 -8.35 6.23 -5.99
CA PHE A 41 -7.12 5.56 -5.56
C PHE A 41 -6.28 6.43 -4.62
N ASN A 42 -6.12 5.94 -3.39
CA ASN A 42 -5.08 6.39 -2.48
C ASN A 42 -3.79 5.65 -2.80
N GLN A 43 -2.72 6.39 -3.03
CA GLN A 43 -1.47 5.89 -3.57
C GLN A 43 -0.31 6.30 -2.68
N ILE A 44 0.59 5.36 -2.40
CA ILE A 44 1.83 5.61 -1.67
C ILE A 44 2.94 4.83 -2.33
N LYS A 45 4.08 5.47 -2.59
CA LYS A 45 5.30 4.79 -3.05
C LYS A 45 6.54 5.25 -2.31
N GLY A 46 7.57 4.41 -2.33
CA GLY A 46 8.89 4.70 -1.80
C GLY A 46 9.88 3.60 -2.15
N ARG A 47 11.14 3.73 -1.69
CA ARG A 47 12.14 2.68 -1.88
C ARG A 47 11.87 1.46 -1.01
N LYS A 48 11.31 1.65 0.19
CA LYS A 48 10.93 0.59 1.13
C LYS A 48 9.63 0.94 1.83
N ILE A 49 8.74 -0.03 2.04
CA ILE A 49 7.53 0.12 2.85
C ILE A 49 7.45 -1.01 3.89
N ASP A 50 7.40 -0.64 5.16
CA ASP A 50 7.19 -1.57 6.28
C ASP A 50 5.79 -1.42 6.86
N ALA A 51 5.03 -2.52 6.92
CA ALA A 51 3.78 -2.61 7.65
C ALA A 51 3.99 -3.41 8.94
N VAL A 52 3.84 -2.75 10.08
CA VAL A 52 4.06 -3.32 11.43
C VAL A 52 2.73 -3.63 12.08
N PHE A 53 2.61 -4.85 12.62
CA PHE A 53 1.40 -5.36 13.24
C PHE A 53 1.60 -5.62 14.74
N ASP A 54 0.52 -5.53 15.51
CA ASP A 54 0.51 -5.94 16.91
C ASP A 54 0.41 -7.46 17.08
N ASN A 55 0.34 -7.92 18.34
CA ASN A 55 0.24 -9.34 18.68
C ASN A 55 -1.10 -9.98 18.24
N GLN A 56 -2.07 -9.19 17.79
CA GLN A 56 -3.36 -9.64 17.25
C GLN A 56 -3.40 -9.52 15.72
N SER A 57 -2.26 -9.28 15.06
CA SER A 57 -2.17 -9.03 13.61
C SER A 57 -2.96 -7.79 13.14
N VAL A 58 -3.20 -6.83 14.02
CA VAL A 58 -3.81 -5.55 13.64
C VAL A 58 -2.71 -4.59 13.22
N LEU A 59 -2.88 -3.95 12.06
CA LEU A 59 -1.95 -2.97 11.52
C LEU A 59 -1.83 -1.77 12.46
N GLN A 60 -0.62 -1.47 12.90
CA GLN A 60 -0.31 -0.37 13.82
C GLN A 60 0.40 0.77 13.12
N THR A 61 1.31 0.46 12.21
CA THR A 61 2.17 1.46 11.58
C THR A 61 2.52 1.05 10.16
N ILE A 62 2.53 2.03 9.25
CA ILE A 62 3.20 1.91 7.96
C ILE A 62 4.36 2.91 7.95
N LYS A 63 5.56 2.48 7.59
CA LYS A 63 6.72 3.33 7.35
C LYS A 63 7.08 3.27 5.88
N VAL A 64 7.28 4.42 5.27
CA VAL A 64 7.72 4.54 3.88
C VAL A 64 9.02 5.33 3.88
N GLU A 65 10.06 4.73 3.33
CA GLU A 65 11.42 5.26 3.38
C GLU A 65 12.01 5.40 1.97
N GLY A 66 12.69 6.53 1.76
CA GLY A 66 13.39 6.86 0.52
C GLY A 66 12.43 7.35 -0.56
N ASN A 67 12.52 8.64 -0.89
CA ASN A 67 11.71 9.31 -1.92
C ASN A 67 10.22 8.97 -1.77
N GLY A 68 9.69 9.19 -0.58
CA GLY A 68 8.31 8.88 -0.25
C GLY A 68 7.37 9.84 -0.98
N GLU A 69 6.47 9.30 -1.80
CA GLU A 69 5.42 10.06 -2.47
C GLU A 69 4.05 9.49 -2.09
N SER A 70 3.09 10.37 -1.84
CA SER A 70 1.69 9.99 -1.63
C SER A 70 0.75 10.89 -2.40
N LYS A 71 -0.40 10.32 -2.77
CA LYS A 71 -1.46 10.98 -3.52
C LYS A 71 -2.80 10.41 -3.11
N TYR A 72 -3.71 11.25 -2.62
CA TYR A 72 -5.03 10.82 -2.14
C TYR A 72 -6.06 11.93 -2.24
N PHE A 73 -7.32 11.56 -2.44
CA PHE A 73 -8.42 12.53 -2.40
C PHE A 73 -8.77 12.85 -0.95
N ALA A 74 -8.72 14.12 -0.59
CA ALA A 74 -9.26 14.61 0.67
C ALA A 74 -10.78 14.69 0.56
N LEU A 75 -11.50 14.04 1.47
CA LEU A 75 -12.96 13.98 1.50
C LEU A 75 -13.50 14.67 2.75
N ASP A 76 -14.64 15.32 2.63
CA ASP A 76 -15.41 15.81 3.79
C ASP A 76 -16.23 14.68 4.45
N GLU A 77 -16.95 15.00 5.52
CA GLU A 77 -17.79 14.05 6.26
C GLU A 77 -18.92 13.42 5.43
N LYS A 78 -19.27 14.03 4.29
CA LYS A 78 -20.31 13.56 3.35
C LYS A 78 -19.70 12.87 2.13
N ASN A 79 -18.41 12.53 2.16
CA ASN A 79 -17.64 11.97 1.05
C ASN A 79 -17.55 12.88 -0.19
N LYS A 80 -17.69 14.21 -0.03
CA LYS A 80 -17.43 15.15 -1.12
C LYS A 80 -15.94 15.43 -1.23
N ILE A 81 -15.44 15.48 -2.47
CA ILE A 81 -14.03 15.80 -2.73
C ILE A 81 -13.74 17.25 -2.34
N ILE A 82 -12.81 17.42 -1.41
CA ILE A 82 -12.22 18.70 -1.01
C ILE A 82 -11.08 19.06 -1.97
N GLY A 83 -10.29 18.08 -2.39
CA GLY A 83 -9.19 18.25 -3.33
C GLY A 83 -8.31 17.00 -3.42
N LEU A 84 -7.33 17.03 -4.32
CA LEU A 84 -6.32 15.99 -4.44
C LEU A 84 -5.07 16.42 -3.68
N ASN A 85 -4.78 15.75 -2.56
CA ASN A 85 -3.56 16.01 -1.82
C ASN A 85 -2.40 15.19 -2.40
N THR A 86 -1.26 15.84 -2.56
CA THR A 86 0.00 15.24 -3.00
C THR A 86 1.08 15.60 -2.00
N VAL A 87 1.93 14.63 -1.66
CA VAL A 87 3.07 14.85 -0.76
C VAL A 87 4.31 14.17 -1.30
N GLN A 88 5.44 14.88 -1.30
CA GLN A 88 6.77 14.33 -1.54
C GLN A 88 7.64 14.56 -0.30
N CYS A 89 8.42 13.58 0.11
CA CYS A 89 9.24 13.66 1.33
C CYS A 89 10.37 12.62 1.33
N SER A 90 11.29 12.74 2.30
CA SER A 90 12.33 11.70 2.49
C SER A 90 11.76 10.42 3.08
N SER A 91 10.85 10.56 4.05
CA SER A 91 10.11 9.44 4.64
C SER A 91 8.77 9.88 5.23
N MET A 92 7.82 8.95 5.29
CA MET A 92 6.54 9.16 5.94
C MET A 92 6.13 7.97 6.80
N GLN A 93 5.43 8.24 7.89
CA GLN A 93 4.97 7.21 8.82
C GLN A 93 3.50 7.43 9.16
N PHE A 94 2.70 6.40 8.93
CA PHE A 94 1.28 6.37 9.24
C PHE A 94 1.09 5.60 10.54
N TYR A 95 0.31 6.17 11.46
CA TYR A 95 -0.12 5.51 12.68
C TYR A 95 -1.60 5.19 12.59
N PHE A 96 -1.99 3.99 13.01
CA PHE A 96 -3.36 3.53 12.94
C PHE A 96 -3.98 3.40 14.33
N LYS A 97 -5.28 3.68 14.43
CA LYS A 97 -6.11 3.40 15.61
C LYS A 97 -7.47 2.92 15.13
N THR A 98 -7.96 1.80 15.66
CA THR A 98 -9.26 1.22 15.28
C THR A 98 -9.38 1.03 13.75
N LYS A 99 -8.31 0.51 13.12
CA LYS A 99 -8.20 0.28 11.66
C LYS A 99 -8.32 1.53 10.78
N LYS A 100 -8.27 2.73 11.36
CA LYS A 100 -8.25 4.02 10.66
C LYS A 100 -6.91 4.71 10.86
N ILE A 101 -6.52 5.56 9.93
CA ILE A 101 -5.35 6.44 10.10
C ILE A 101 -5.65 7.40 11.25
N LYS A 102 -4.79 7.40 12.27
CA LYS A 102 -4.82 8.32 13.41
C LYS A 102 -3.99 9.56 13.12
N SER A 103 -2.79 9.38 12.58
CA SER A 103 -1.88 10.47 12.24
C SER A 103 -0.87 10.04 11.19
N ILE A 104 -0.28 11.03 10.52
CA ILE A 104 0.78 10.85 9.54
C ILE A 104 1.92 11.80 9.92
N VAL A 105 3.15 11.31 9.88
CA VAL A 105 4.36 12.10 10.12
C VAL A 105 5.22 12.07 8.88
N PHE A 106 5.50 13.24 8.31
CA PHE A 106 6.40 13.41 7.17
C PHE A 106 7.75 13.95 7.63
N ARG A 107 8.84 13.52 7.00
CA ARG A 107 10.20 13.93 7.36
C ARG A 107 11.03 14.30 6.12
N GLY A 108 12.05 15.12 6.35
CA GLY A 108 13.00 15.56 5.32
C GLY A 108 12.40 16.57 4.35
N LYS A 109 11.93 17.70 4.90
CA LYS A 109 11.36 18.85 4.16
C LYS A 109 10.23 18.43 3.20
N PRO A 110 9.09 18.00 3.73
CA PRO A 110 7.98 17.56 2.90
C PRO A 110 7.43 18.72 2.05
N GLU A 111 7.16 18.43 0.79
CA GLU A 111 6.41 19.31 -0.12
C GLU A 111 4.99 18.77 -0.24
N SER A 112 3.99 19.59 0.06
CA SER A 112 2.59 19.19 0.03
C SER A 112 1.77 20.17 -0.79
N THR A 113 0.94 19.65 -1.69
CA THR A 113 0.03 20.45 -2.52
C THR A 113 -1.36 19.86 -2.49
N LEU A 114 -2.37 20.69 -2.24
CA LEU A 114 -3.79 20.35 -2.34
C LEU A 114 -4.36 20.98 -3.60
N ILE A 115 -4.64 20.17 -4.62
CA ILE A 115 -5.22 20.63 -5.89
C ILE A 115 -6.75 20.73 -5.73
N PRO A 116 -7.37 21.90 -5.95
CA PRO A 116 -8.82 22.06 -5.86
C PRO A 116 -9.56 21.19 -6.90
N PRO A 117 -10.79 20.72 -6.61
CA PRO A 117 -11.47 19.73 -7.47
C PRO A 117 -11.66 20.16 -8.93
N LYS A 118 -11.77 21.47 -9.18
CA LYS A 118 -11.95 22.04 -10.53
C LYS A 118 -10.66 22.10 -11.35
N GLU A 119 -9.51 21.98 -10.69
CA GLU A 119 -8.17 22.11 -11.29
C GLU A 119 -7.48 20.76 -11.45
N ILE A 120 -8.07 19.67 -10.94
CA ILE A 120 -7.52 18.31 -11.07
C ILE A 120 -7.58 17.88 -12.53
N ALA A 121 -6.42 17.74 -13.16
CA ALA A 121 -6.29 17.13 -14.46
C ALA A 121 -6.17 15.59 -14.36
N THR A 122 -6.31 14.89 -15.48
CA THR A 122 -6.29 13.42 -15.48
C THR A 122 -4.91 12.88 -15.12
N GLU A 123 -3.86 13.56 -15.60
CA GLU A 123 -2.46 13.32 -15.29
C GLU A 123 -2.14 13.50 -13.81
N ASP A 124 -2.86 14.38 -13.11
CA ASP A 124 -2.66 14.61 -11.69
C ASP A 124 -3.13 13.42 -10.86
N MET A 125 -4.03 12.57 -11.35
CA MET A 125 -4.69 11.56 -10.52
C MET A 125 -3.78 10.38 -10.13
N LYS A 126 -2.66 10.18 -10.82
CA LYS A 126 -1.83 8.98 -10.66
C LYS A 126 -0.39 9.36 -10.33
N LEU A 127 0.26 8.59 -9.46
CA LEU A 127 1.71 8.66 -9.32
C LEU A 127 2.35 7.95 -10.52
N ASP A 128 3.59 8.34 -10.83
CA ASP A 128 4.41 7.57 -11.76
C ASP A 128 4.49 6.10 -11.33
N ARG A 129 4.43 5.19 -12.30
CA ARG A 129 4.32 3.73 -12.15
C ARG A 129 3.02 3.20 -11.53
N PHE A 130 1.98 4.02 -11.42
CA PHE A 130 0.67 3.52 -11.01
C PHE A 130 0.15 2.44 -11.99
N GLU A 131 -0.20 1.27 -11.46
CA GLU A 131 -0.89 0.22 -12.20
C GLU A 131 -1.88 -0.52 -11.29
N TRP A 132 -3.14 -0.59 -11.70
CA TRP A 132 -4.19 -1.32 -10.96
C TRP A 132 -4.46 -2.68 -11.61
N LYS A 133 -3.89 -3.74 -11.04
CA LYS A 133 -3.75 -5.08 -11.63
C LYS A 133 -4.88 -6.03 -11.22
N THR A 134 -6.14 -5.63 -11.38
CA THR A 134 -7.30 -6.43 -10.94
C THR A 134 -7.29 -7.86 -11.50
N ASN A 135 -6.85 -8.02 -12.75
CA ASN A 135 -6.66 -9.32 -13.41
C ASN A 135 -5.59 -10.22 -12.76
N LYS A 136 -4.65 -9.66 -12.00
CA LYS A 136 -3.62 -10.39 -11.24
C LYS A 136 -4.01 -10.64 -9.78
N LYS A 137 -5.23 -10.26 -9.38
CA LYS A 137 -5.73 -10.57 -8.04
C LYS A 137 -5.85 -12.09 -7.88
N PRO A 138 -5.14 -12.71 -6.93
CA PRO A 138 -5.13 -14.16 -6.81
C PRO A 138 -6.52 -14.65 -6.37
N THR A 139 -7.04 -15.64 -7.09
CA THR A 139 -8.23 -16.40 -6.67
C THR A 139 -7.82 -17.61 -5.85
N LYS A 140 -8.73 -18.17 -5.05
CA LYS A 140 -8.47 -19.40 -4.29
C LYS A 140 -8.00 -20.51 -5.23
N GLU A 141 -8.68 -20.66 -6.36
CA GLU A 141 -8.42 -21.66 -7.40
C GLU A 141 -6.99 -21.50 -7.96
N SER A 142 -6.57 -20.27 -8.25
CA SER A 142 -5.23 -19.97 -8.77
C SER A 142 -4.10 -20.33 -7.78
N ILE A 143 -4.36 -20.19 -6.48
CA ILE A 143 -3.39 -20.51 -5.42
C ILE A 143 -3.27 -22.03 -5.28
N TYR A 144 -4.40 -22.74 -5.25
CA TYR A 144 -4.39 -24.20 -5.14
C TYR A 144 -3.76 -24.87 -6.36
N ALA A 145 -4.11 -24.43 -7.58
CA ALA A 145 -3.54 -24.97 -8.81
C ALA A 145 -2.01 -24.86 -8.84
N LYS A 146 -1.43 -23.73 -8.39
CA LYS A 146 0.03 -23.58 -8.25
C LYS A 146 0.62 -24.52 -7.20
N LYS A 147 -0.06 -24.72 -6.07
CA LYS A 147 0.43 -25.61 -4.99
C LYS A 147 0.53 -27.06 -5.47
N PHE A 148 -0.47 -27.57 -6.18
CA PHE A 148 -0.47 -28.95 -6.68
C PHE A 148 0.41 -29.15 -7.92
N GLY A 149 0.49 -28.17 -8.82
CA GLY A 149 1.44 -28.20 -9.94
C GLY A 149 2.90 -28.22 -9.48
N ASN A 150 3.22 -27.55 -8.36
CA ASN A 150 4.56 -27.55 -7.78
C ASN A 150 4.87 -28.83 -6.96
N LEU A 151 3.87 -29.43 -6.29
CA LEU A 151 4.03 -30.70 -5.57
C LEU A 151 4.33 -31.87 -6.52
N LEU A 152 3.82 -31.83 -7.75
CA LEU A 152 4.14 -32.82 -8.80
C LEU A 152 5.50 -32.57 -9.46
N ARG A 153 6.12 -31.40 -9.26
CA ARG A 153 7.42 -31.05 -9.86
C ARG A 153 8.60 -31.07 -8.90
N ASN A 154 8.41 -30.78 -7.61
CA ASN A 154 9.51 -30.63 -6.66
C ASN A 154 9.23 -31.34 -5.33
N SER A 155 9.84 -32.52 -5.16
CA SER A 155 10.03 -33.17 -3.85
C SER A 155 11.10 -32.49 -2.97
N LYS A 156 11.51 -31.24 -3.28
CA LYS A 156 12.28 -30.36 -2.38
C LYS A 156 11.83 -28.90 -2.57
N LEU A 157 11.32 -28.30 -1.49
CA LEU A 157 10.79 -26.94 -1.47
C LEU A 157 11.91 -25.94 -1.12
N VAL A 158 12.27 -25.07 -2.07
CA VAL A 158 12.98 -23.80 -1.83
C VAL A 158 12.25 -22.75 -2.63
N ILE A 159 11.80 -21.67 -1.98
CA ILE A 159 11.13 -20.54 -2.65
C ILE A 159 12.17 -19.44 -2.77
N MET A 160 12.60 -19.20 -4.01
CA MET A 160 13.47 -18.08 -4.43
C MET A 160 12.61 -17.01 -5.08
#